data_AF-A0A150R8M8-F1
#
_entry.id   AF-A0A150R8M8-F1
#
_cell.length_a   1.000
_cell.length_b   1.000
_cell.length_c   1.000
_cell.angle_alpha   90.00
_cell.angle_beta   90.00
_cell.angle_gamma   90.00
#
_symmetry.space_group_name_H-M   'P 1'
#
loop_
_entity.id
_entity.type
_entity.pdbx_description
1 polymer ?
#
loop_
_entity_poly.entity_id
_entity_poly.type
_entity_poly.pdbx_seq_one_letter_code
_entity_poly.pdbx_strand_id
1 'polypeptide(L)'
;MEYSDAILETTPERATKLLMGIGAVAAIRTLMAGAGMTDDDILEGRTLLLDVLAAPRRAGASADTDDARAQRAATGELDQWDEPNYARYGAALRRRFPDVHDYVFKDLAPSTGTASVRGVATFLARLDVLENGTDPDRAGAKQSDKRAVAFLATRGLDKAERKRLKGLVDVALGPTSPLPEHTDLPEAARRRQALVKLRGWFDEWSTTARAVIKKRSYLIRLGLASRKAPQRKPTTTPAKPVATPPTPATSGEGASDSDVA
;
A
#
# COMPACT_ATOMS: atom_id res chain seq x y z
N MET A 1 -12.53 -32.80 2.84
CA MET A 1 -11.94 -31.92 1.83
C MET A 1 -11.36 -30.72 2.55
N GLU A 2 -10.08 -30.40 2.32
CA GLU A 2 -9.44 -29.25 2.96
C GLU A 2 -9.55 -28.02 2.05
N TYR A 3 -10.24 -26.98 2.53
CA TYR A 3 -10.30 -25.68 1.87
C TYR A 3 -9.42 -24.69 2.65
N SER A 4 -8.65 -23.88 1.93
CA SER A 4 -7.98 -22.72 2.54
C SER A 4 -9.01 -21.71 3.06
N ASP A 5 -8.70 -20.99 4.12
CA ASP A 5 -9.60 -19.98 4.68
C ASP A 5 -9.93 -18.87 3.67
N ALA A 6 -8.97 -18.46 2.83
CA ALA A 6 -9.21 -17.49 1.76
C ALA A 6 -10.31 -17.94 0.79
N ILE A 7 -10.31 -19.23 0.41
CA ILE A 7 -11.33 -19.81 -0.47
C ILE A 7 -12.69 -19.82 0.24
N LEU A 8 -12.71 -20.21 1.52
CA LEU A 8 -13.94 -20.24 2.32
C LEU A 8 -14.57 -18.85 2.43
N GLU A 9 -13.80 -17.81 2.73
CA GLU A 9 -14.33 -16.44 2.89
C GLU A 9 -14.95 -15.85 1.62
N THR A 10 -14.55 -16.30 0.42
CA THR A 10 -15.20 -15.89 -0.84
C THR A 10 -16.53 -16.59 -1.11
N THR A 11 -16.84 -17.67 -0.37
CA THR A 11 -17.96 -18.57 -0.65
C THR A 11 -19.33 -17.92 -0.46
N PRO A 12 -19.60 -17.11 0.59
CA PRO A 12 -20.92 -16.51 0.80
C PRO A 12 -21.40 -15.65 -0.38
N GLU A 13 -20.52 -14.81 -0.93
CA GLU A 13 -20.84 -13.99 -2.10
C GLU A 13 -21.17 -14.84 -3.34
N ARG A 14 -20.40 -15.92 -3.55
CA ARG A 14 -20.57 -16.81 -4.70
C ARG A 14 -21.84 -17.65 -4.59
N ALA A 15 -22.14 -18.19 -3.41
CA ALA A 15 -23.38 -18.91 -3.11
C ALA A 15 -24.60 -18.00 -3.26
N THR A 16 -24.50 -16.74 -2.82
CA THR A 16 -25.56 -15.73 -2.99
C THR A 16 -25.87 -15.51 -4.46
N LYS A 17 -24.86 -15.29 -5.31
CA LYS A 17 -25.03 -15.11 -6.76
C LYS A 17 -25.64 -16.34 -7.44
N LEU A 18 -25.24 -17.55 -7.02
CA LEU A 18 -25.80 -18.80 -7.54
C LEU A 18 -27.29 -18.93 -7.20
N LEU A 19 -27.66 -18.77 -5.92
CA LEU A 19 -29.05 -18.84 -5.45
C LEU A 19 -29.95 -17.79 -6.12
N MET A 20 -29.47 -16.55 -6.21
CA MET A 20 -30.19 -15.48 -6.91
C MET A 20 -30.38 -15.79 -8.40
N GLY A 21 -29.36 -16.31 -9.07
CA GLY A 21 -29.43 -16.67 -10.48
C GLY A 21 -30.45 -17.77 -10.77
N ILE A 22 -30.52 -18.79 -9.90
CA ILE A 22 -31.51 -19.88 -9.99
C ILE A 22 -32.92 -19.35 -9.76
N GLY A 23 -33.13 -18.51 -8.73
CA GLY A 23 -34.45 -17.97 -8.41
C GLY A 23 -34.98 -16.94 -9.42
N ALA A 24 -34.09 -16.22 -10.10
CA ALA A 24 -34.48 -15.14 -11.02
C ALA A 24 -34.78 -15.59 -12.46
N VAL A 25 -34.46 -16.82 -12.85
CA VAL A 25 -34.59 -17.29 -14.25
C VAL A 25 -35.17 -18.70 -14.30
N ALA A 26 -36.44 -18.82 -14.68
CA ALA A 26 -37.15 -20.10 -14.78
C ALA A 26 -36.40 -21.13 -15.67
N ALA A 27 -35.83 -20.69 -16.80
CA ALA A 27 -35.04 -21.58 -17.66
C ALA A 27 -33.79 -22.17 -16.97
N ILE A 28 -33.14 -21.41 -16.08
CA ILE A 28 -32.02 -21.93 -15.27
C ILE A 28 -32.56 -22.94 -14.26
N ARG A 29 -33.67 -22.62 -13.58
CA ARG A 29 -34.31 -23.54 -12.63
C ARG A 29 -34.70 -24.87 -13.28
N THR A 30 -35.30 -24.85 -14.47
CA THR A 30 -35.66 -26.07 -15.22
C THR A 30 -34.43 -26.91 -15.57
N LEU A 31 -33.34 -26.29 -16.03
CA LEU A 31 -32.11 -27.02 -16.36
C LEU A 31 -31.46 -27.65 -15.13
N MET A 32 -31.46 -26.94 -14.00
CA MET A 32 -30.92 -27.45 -12.74
C MET A 32 -31.79 -28.57 -12.17
N ALA A 33 -33.12 -28.45 -12.25
CA ALA A 33 -34.05 -29.51 -11.83
C ALA A 33 -33.92 -30.78 -12.69
N GLY A 34 -33.75 -30.62 -14.02
CA GLY A 34 -33.45 -31.75 -14.91
C GLY A 34 -32.10 -32.43 -14.62
N ALA A 35 -31.20 -31.74 -13.88
CA ALA A 35 -29.93 -32.27 -13.41
C ALA A 35 -29.99 -32.80 -11.95
N GLY A 36 -31.18 -32.87 -11.35
CA GLY A 36 -31.41 -33.42 -10.02
C GLY A 36 -31.57 -32.40 -8.89
N MET A 37 -31.47 -31.09 -9.15
CA MET A 37 -31.64 -30.07 -8.10
C MET A 37 -33.11 -29.92 -7.67
N THR A 38 -33.40 -30.26 -6.42
CA THR A 38 -34.73 -30.17 -5.80
C THR A 38 -34.99 -28.79 -5.20
N ASP A 39 -36.18 -28.58 -4.62
CA ASP A 39 -36.45 -27.40 -3.79
C ASP A 39 -35.71 -27.49 -2.45
N ASP A 40 -35.56 -28.69 -1.89
CA ASP A 40 -34.86 -28.93 -0.63
C ASP A 40 -33.39 -28.52 -0.73
N ASP A 41 -32.72 -28.78 -1.86
CA ASP A 41 -31.34 -28.34 -2.09
C ASP A 41 -31.20 -26.80 -2.10
N ILE A 42 -32.22 -26.09 -2.59
CA ILE A 42 -32.24 -24.62 -2.54
C ILE A 42 -32.44 -24.14 -1.10
N LEU A 43 -33.34 -24.79 -0.36
CA LEU A 43 -33.59 -24.47 1.05
C LEU A 43 -32.35 -24.74 1.90
N GLU A 44 -31.66 -25.86 1.67
CA GLU A 44 -30.39 -26.20 2.32
C GLU A 44 -29.34 -25.10 2.05
N GLY A 45 -29.13 -24.74 0.78
CA GLY A 45 -28.18 -23.69 0.41
C GLY A 45 -28.49 -22.34 1.06
N ARG A 46 -29.78 -21.99 1.19
CA ARG A 46 -30.22 -20.78 1.90
C ARG A 46 -29.95 -20.86 3.40
N THR A 47 -30.27 -21.97 4.04
CA THR A 47 -30.02 -22.18 5.47
C THR A 47 -28.53 -22.09 5.77
N LEU A 48 -27.68 -22.79 5.00
CA LEU A 48 -26.23 -22.74 5.14
C LEU A 48 -25.65 -21.33 4.93
N LEU A 49 -26.18 -20.57 3.97
CA LEU A 49 -25.77 -19.20 3.74
C LEU A 49 -26.14 -18.29 4.92
N LEU A 50 -27.37 -18.41 5.42
CA LEU A 50 -27.84 -17.62 6.56
C LEU A 50 -27.07 -17.95 7.85
N ASP A 51 -26.77 -19.23 8.09
CA ASP A 51 -25.94 -19.65 9.23
C ASP A 51 -24.55 -19.00 9.20
N VAL A 52 -23.91 -18.94 8.01
CA VAL A 52 -22.61 -18.28 7.84
C VAL A 52 -22.69 -16.76 8.03
N LEU A 53 -23.77 -16.13 7.56
CA LEU A 53 -23.97 -14.68 7.65
C LEU A 53 -24.35 -14.23 9.07
N ALA A 54 -25.08 -15.06 9.82
CA ALA A 54 -25.44 -14.82 11.21
C ALA A 54 -24.27 -15.08 12.18
N ALA A 55 -23.34 -15.95 11.81
CA ALA A 55 -22.16 -16.21 12.62
C ALA A 55 -21.23 -14.98 12.64
N PRO A 56 -20.74 -14.55 13.83
CA PRO A 56 -19.78 -13.44 13.93
C PRO A 56 -18.60 -13.67 13.00
N ARG A 57 -18.32 -12.71 12.09
CA ARG A 57 -17.07 -12.77 11.34
C ARG A 57 -15.93 -12.74 12.34
N ARG A 58 -14.90 -13.54 12.08
CA ARG A 58 -13.61 -13.36 12.74
C ARG A 58 -13.22 -11.91 12.47
N ALA A 59 -13.28 -11.05 13.50
CA ALA A 59 -12.52 -9.82 13.47
C ALA A 59 -11.08 -10.32 13.35
N GLY A 60 -10.46 -10.19 12.18
CA GLY A 60 -9.03 -10.41 12.09
C GLY A 60 -8.44 -9.50 13.15
N ALA A 61 -7.75 -10.05 14.15
CA ALA A 61 -6.93 -9.22 15.00
C ALA A 61 -6.07 -8.42 14.04
N SER A 62 -6.20 -7.11 14.12
CA SER A 62 -5.33 -6.22 13.39
C SER A 62 -3.90 -6.63 13.75
N ALA A 63 -3.17 -7.22 12.80
CA ALA A 63 -1.74 -7.45 12.95
C ALA A 63 -0.98 -6.12 13.15
N ASP A 64 -1.68 -5.00 12.96
CA ASP A 64 -1.25 -3.65 13.22
C ASP A 64 -1.69 -3.23 14.63
N THR A 65 -0.90 -3.62 15.64
CA THR A 65 -1.04 -3.15 17.02
C THR A 65 -0.78 -1.64 17.10
N ASP A 66 -1.25 -0.98 18.15
CA ASP A 66 -0.98 0.45 18.34
C ASP A 66 0.52 0.74 18.42
N ASP A 67 1.30 -0.16 19.04
CA ASP A 67 2.76 -0.08 19.09
C ASP A 67 3.39 -0.20 17.69
N ALA A 68 2.93 -1.15 16.87
CA ALA A 68 3.44 -1.31 15.49
C ALA A 68 3.10 -0.10 14.61
N ARG A 69 1.94 0.53 14.84
CA ARG A 69 1.54 1.77 14.18
C ARG A 69 2.41 2.95 14.64
N ALA A 70 2.64 3.07 15.94
CA ALA A 70 3.48 4.10 16.53
C ALA A 70 4.94 4.00 16.05
N GLN A 71 5.50 2.80 15.98
CA GLN A 71 6.87 2.56 15.49
C GLN A 71 7.05 2.98 14.04
N ARG A 72 6.08 2.65 13.16
CA ARG A 72 6.11 3.07 11.75
C ARG A 72 5.94 4.58 11.59
N ALA A 73 5.06 5.20 12.39
CA ALA A 73 4.88 6.65 12.39
C ALA A 73 6.18 7.36 12.82
N ALA A 74 6.82 6.91 13.91
CA ALA A 74 8.07 7.48 14.39
C ALA A 74 9.21 7.30 13.37
N THR A 75 9.30 6.13 12.72
CA THR A 75 10.26 5.88 11.64
C THR A 75 10.06 6.85 10.48
N GLY A 76 8.82 7.00 10.01
CA GLY A 76 8.51 7.90 8.90
C GLY A 76 8.76 9.37 9.23
N GLU A 77 8.57 9.78 10.48
CA GLU A 77 8.85 11.15 10.92
C GLU A 77 10.37 11.43 11.00
N LEU A 78 11.16 10.48 11.50
CA LEU A 78 12.62 10.60 11.53
C LEU A 78 13.22 10.64 10.12
N ASP A 79 12.70 9.82 9.22
CA ASP A 79 13.05 9.80 7.78
C ASP A 79 12.81 11.18 7.13
N GLN A 80 11.61 11.74 7.30
CA GLN A 80 11.31 13.08 6.77
C GLN A 80 12.11 14.20 7.45
N TRP A 81 12.53 14.00 8.69
CA TRP A 81 13.29 15.00 9.42
C TRP A 81 14.74 15.07 8.94
N ASP A 82 15.39 13.94 8.63
CA ASP A 82 16.84 13.92 8.47
C ASP A 82 17.36 14.75 7.28
N GLU A 83 16.79 14.63 6.08
CA GLU A 83 17.31 15.23 4.87
C GLU A 83 17.38 16.77 4.93
N PRO A 84 16.28 17.50 5.19
CA PRO A 84 16.34 18.96 5.26
C PRO A 84 17.17 19.45 6.46
N ASN A 85 17.16 18.73 7.58
CA ASN A 85 17.83 19.17 8.80
C ASN A 85 19.33 18.89 8.79
N TYR A 86 19.77 17.76 8.25
CA TYR A 86 21.19 17.47 8.05
C TYR A 86 21.83 18.46 7.09
N ALA A 87 21.15 18.78 5.98
CA ALA A 87 21.63 19.81 5.06
C ALA A 87 21.79 21.18 5.77
N ARG A 88 20.76 21.60 6.51
CA ARG A 88 20.74 22.89 7.22
C ARG A 88 21.79 22.96 8.33
N TYR A 89 21.82 22.00 9.24
CA TYR A 89 22.75 22.00 10.38
C TYR A 89 24.18 21.70 9.94
N GLY A 90 24.35 20.81 8.96
CA GLY A 90 25.64 20.52 8.35
C GLY A 90 26.26 21.77 7.72
N ALA A 91 25.51 22.51 6.91
CA ALA A 91 25.99 23.77 6.33
C ALA A 91 26.34 24.82 7.40
N ALA A 92 25.52 24.92 8.45
CA ALA A 92 25.73 25.87 9.55
C ALA A 92 27.01 25.56 10.34
N LEU A 93 27.27 24.29 10.65
CA LEU A 93 28.48 23.85 11.33
C LEU A 93 29.70 23.94 10.41
N ARG A 94 29.63 23.49 9.16
CA ARG A 94 30.76 23.52 8.21
C ARG A 94 31.36 24.91 8.06
N ARG A 95 30.52 25.96 8.11
CA ARG A 95 30.97 27.36 7.98
C ARG A 95 31.60 27.93 9.25
N ARG A 96 31.16 27.50 10.43
CA ARG A 96 31.47 28.20 11.72
C ARG A 96 32.22 27.34 12.72
N PHE A 97 32.08 26.02 12.62
CA PHE A 97 32.63 25.01 13.51
C PHE A 97 33.00 23.75 12.70
N PRO A 98 33.94 23.84 11.74
CA PRO A 98 34.28 22.74 10.83
C PRO A 98 34.68 21.45 11.58
N ASP A 99 35.48 21.55 12.65
CA ASP A 99 35.88 20.37 13.45
C ASP A 99 34.69 19.70 14.17
N VAL A 100 33.63 20.46 14.45
CA VAL A 100 32.38 19.93 15.03
C VAL A 100 31.52 19.32 13.94
N HIS A 101 31.47 19.94 12.76
CA HIS A 101 30.83 19.34 11.59
C HIS A 101 31.40 17.95 11.31
N ASP A 102 32.72 17.84 11.21
CA ASP A 102 33.38 16.59 10.83
C ASP A 102 33.17 15.50 11.88
N TYR A 103 33.13 15.86 13.17
CA TYR A 103 32.81 14.92 14.24
C TYR A 103 31.35 14.48 14.23
N VAL A 104 30.41 15.44 14.19
CA VAL A 104 28.98 15.15 14.28
C VAL A 104 28.52 14.38 13.04
N PHE A 105 28.97 14.77 11.85
CA PHE A 105 28.56 14.19 10.56
C PHE A 105 29.47 13.09 10.03
N LYS A 106 30.45 12.62 10.81
CA LYS A 106 31.30 11.49 10.41
C LYS A 106 30.45 10.27 10.02
N ASP A 107 30.53 9.85 8.77
CA ASP A 107 29.76 8.74 8.20
C ASP A 107 28.23 8.90 8.34
N LEU A 108 27.73 10.14 8.43
CA LEU A 108 26.31 10.45 8.43
C LEU A 108 25.90 11.17 7.14
N ALA A 109 24.89 10.63 6.49
CA ALA A 109 24.16 11.23 5.39
C ALA A 109 22.66 10.94 5.58
N PRO A 110 21.77 11.73 4.95
CA PRO A 110 20.34 11.41 4.91
C PRO A 110 20.12 9.98 4.41
N SER A 111 19.12 9.30 4.95
CA SER A 111 18.82 7.89 4.65
C SER A 111 17.33 7.64 4.82
N THR A 112 16.83 6.49 4.40
CA THR A 112 15.41 6.16 4.52
C THR A 112 15.14 5.01 5.48
N GLY A 113 13.93 4.96 6.03
CA GLY A 113 13.48 3.90 6.91
C GLY A 113 14.37 3.70 8.15
N THR A 114 14.72 2.45 8.46
CA THR A 114 15.50 2.12 9.67
C THR A 114 16.90 2.71 9.69
N ALA A 115 17.49 2.98 8.52
CA ALA A 115 18.79 3.64 8.43
C ALA A 115 18.73 5.10 8.90
N SER A 116 17.62 5.79 8.63
CA SER A 116 17.37 7.15 9.12
C SER A 116 17.31 7.19 10.65
N VAL A 117 16.55 6.27 11.27
CA VAL A 117 16.43 6.16 12.73
C VAL A 117 17.80 6.04 13.40
N ARG A 118 18.66 5.14 12.87
CA ARG A 118 20.04 4.97 13.36
C ARG A 118 20.88 6.22 13.15
N GLY A 119 20.74 6.88 12.01
CA GLY A 119 21.43 8.13 11.70
C GLY A 119 21.10 9.21 12.71
N VAL A 120 19.81 9.48 12.93
CA VAL A 120 19.35 10.51 13.88
C VAL A 120 19.75 10.18 15.31
N ALA A 121 19.65 8.91 15.73
CA ALA A 121 20.12 8.47 17.04
C ALA A 121 21.62 8.76 17.23
N THR A 122 22.44 8.47 16.22
CA THR A 122 23.89 8.72 16.24
C THR A 122 24.20 10.22 16.29
N PHE A 123 23.49 11.01 15.49
CA PHE A 123 23.62 12.47 15.48
C PHE A 123 23.32 13.08 16.86
N LEU A 124 22.21 12.68 17.50
CA LEU A 124 21.84 13.14 18.83
C LEU A 124 22.86 12.72 19.90
N ALA A 125 23.30 11.46 19.88
CA ALA A 125 24.30 10.96 20.82
C ALA A 125 25.62 11.75 20.73
N ARG A 126 26.07 12.07 19.51
CA ARG A 126 27.27 12.90 19.31
C ARG A 126 27.08 14.32 19.84
N LEU A 127 25.91 14.93 19.64
CA LEU A 127 25.63 16.26 20.20
C LEU A 127 25.59 16.25 21.74
N ASP A 128 25.03 15.21 22.36
CA ASP A 128 25.05 15.05 23.82
C ASP A 128 26.49 14.92 24.34
N VAL A 129 27.35 14.18 23.63
CA VAL A 129 28.78 14.07 23.97
C VAL A 129 29.48 15.43 23.90
N LEU A 130 29.20 16.24 22.88
CA LEU A 130 29.75 17.60 22.74
C LEU A 130 29.23 18.56 23.81
N GLU A 131 27.94 18.50 24.13
CA GLU A 131 27.33 19.35 25.17
C GLU A 131 27.93 19.05 26.55
N ASN A 132 28.13 17.77 26.86
CA ASN A 132 28.64 17.33 28.15
C ASN A 132 30.18 17.32 28.22
N GLY A 133 30.85 17.31 27.06
CA GLY A 133 32.32 17.27 26.96
C GLY A 133 32.89 15.95 27.50
N THR A 134 32.21 14.84 27.19
CA THR A 134 32.53 13.49 27.70
C THR A 134 33.48 12.70 26.81
N ASP A 135 33.79 13.19 25.59
CA ASP A 135 34.79 12.59 24.72
C ASP A 135 36.21 13.02 25.15
N PRO A 136 37.07 12.08 25.60
CA PRO A 136 38.46 12.37 25.96
C PRO A 136 39.26 12.95 24.80
N ASP A 137 39.00 12.51 23.57
CA ASP A 137 39.76 12.91 22.38
C ASP A 137 39.46 14.37 21.98
N ARG A 138 38.39 14.95 22.55
CA ARG A 138 37.98 16.35 22.37
C ARG A 138 38.16 17.22 23.61
N ALA A 139 38.96 16.77 24.59
CA ALA A 139 39.11 17.50 25.85
C ALA A 139 39.59 18.96 25.68
N GLY A 140 40.44 19.23 24.67
CA GLY A 140 40.92 20.57 24.32
C GLY A 140 39.89 21.46 23.59
N ALA A 141 38.82 20.87 23.04
CA ALA A 141 37.83 21.55 22.22
C ALA A 141 36.50 21.86 22.96
N LYS A 142 36.37 21.48 24.24
CA LYS A 142 35.12 21.56 25.03
C LYS A 142 34.38 22.89 24.94
N GLN A 143 35.08 24.03 24.98
CA GLN A 143 34.42 25.33 24.86
C GLN A 143 33.88 25.60 23.45
N SER A 144 34.62 25.19 22.41
CA SER A 144 34.17 25.29 21.02
C SER A 144 32.96 24.41 20.77
N ASP A 145 32.99 23.18 21.29
CA ASP A 145 31.93 22.19 21.19
C ASP A 145 30.61 22.71 21.81
N LYS A 146 30.69 23.24 23.04
CA LYS A 146 29.52 23.86 23.70
C LYS A 146 28.98 25.07 22.94
N ARG A 147 29.86 25.91 22.36
CA ARG A 147 29.44 27.05 21.52
C ARG A 147 28.73 26.58 20.25
N ALA A 148 29.19 25.49 19.64
CA ALA A 148 28.55 24.91 18.46
C ALA A 148 27.15 24.37 18.78
N VAL A 149 27.00 23.62 19.87
CA VAL A 149 25.69 23.12 20.32
C VAL A 149 24.74 24.27 20.67
N ALA A 150 25.22 25.30 21.38
CA ALA A 150 24.44 26.50 21.68
C ALA A 150 24.04 27.25 20.40
N PHE A 151 24.92 27.31 19.40
CA PHE A 151 24.61 27.91 18.11
C PHE A 151 23.52 27.13 17.34
N LEU A 152 23.56 25.80 17.34
CA LEU A 152 22.51 24.97 16.74
C LEU A 152 21.14 25.19 17.39
N ALA A 153 21.10 25.45 18.70
CA ALA A 153 19.86 25.80 19.39
C ALA A 153 19.23 27.09 18.81
N THR A 154 20.05 28.10 18.49
CA THR A 154 19.56 29.33 17.81
C THR A 154 19.01 29.07 16.40
N ARG A 155 19.26 27.87 15.85
CA ARG A 155 18.81 27.43 14.54
C ARG A 155 17.67 26.43 14.59
N GLY A 156 17.07 26.21 15.76
CA GLY A 156 15.90 25.35 15.95
C GLY A 156 16.21 23.95 16.49
N LEU A 157 17.48 23.61 16.73
CA LEU A 157 17.88 22.35 17.37
C LEU A 157 18.14 22.56 18.86
N ASP A 158 17.14 23.06 19.57
CA ASP A 158 17.23 23.29 21.01
C ASP A 158 17.07 21.99 21.82
N LYS A 159 17.04 22.11 23.16
CA LYS A 159 16.88 20.94 24.04
C LYS A 159 15.51 20.28 23.89
N ALA A 160 14.46 21.04 23.62
CA ALA A 160 13.12 20.50 23.46
C ALA A 160 13.04 19.67 22.17
N GLU A 161 13.60 20.17 21.08
CA GLU A 161 13.67 19.46 19.81
C GLU A 161 14.54 18.19 19.92
N ARG A 162 15.72 18.28 20.54
CA ARG A 162 16.56 17.08 20.78
C ARG A 162 15.84 16.03 21.63
N LYS A 163 15.08 16.45 22.66
CA LYS A 163 14.28 15.56 23.49
C LYS A 163 13.14 14.91 22.69
N ARG A 164 12.46 15.68 21.84
CA ARG A 164 11.39 15.18 20.96
C ARG A 164 11.93 14.09 20.02
N LEU A 165 13.05 14.36 19.35
CA LEU A 165 13.69 13.40 18.44
C LEU A 165 14.17 12.15 19.18
N LYS A 166 14.73 12.30 20.39
CA LYS A 166 15.08 11.15 21.23
C LYS A 166 13.87 10.28 21.56
N GLY A 167 12.73 10.90 21.89
CA GLY A 167 11.47 10.16 22.12
C GLY A 167 11.00 9.39 20.88
N LEU A 168 11.14 9.96 19.68
CA LEU A 168 10.84 9.25 18.43
C LEU A 168 11.79 8.07 18.19
N VAL A 169 13.08 8.25 18.47
CA VAL A 169 14.08 7.16 18.39
C VAL A 169 13.72 6.03 19.35
N ASP A 170 13.35 6.36 20.60
CA ASP A 170 12.96 5.38 21.61
C ASP A 170 11.71 4.59 21.18
N VAL A 171 10.72 5.24 20.56
CA VAL A 171 9.53 4.58 20.00
C VAL A 171 9.89 3.72 18.78
N ALA A 172 10.72 4.23 17.87
CA ALA A 172 11.12 3.54 16.65
C ALA A 172 11.96 2.27 16.94
N LEU A 173 12.76 2.29 18.01
CA LEU A 173 13.60 1.17 18.46
C LEU A 173 12.97 0.35 19.60
N GLY A 174 11.80 0.76 20.08
CA GLY A 174 11.11 0.14 21.21
C GLY A 174 10.49 -1.22 20.89
N PRO A 175 10.18 -2.03 21.92
CA PRO A 175 9.52 -3.32 21.73
C PRO A 175 8.08 -3.11 21.24
N THR A 176 7.65 -3.94 20.28
CA THR A 176 6.23 -4.07 19.93
C THR A 176 5.56 -5.08 20.86
N SER A 177 4.37 -4.77 21.38
CA SER A 177 3.60 -5.75 22.16
C SER A 177 3.35 -7.03 21.37
N PRO A 178 3.47 -8.21 22.00
CA PRO A 178 3.10 -9.48 21.38
C PRO A 178 1.61 -9.46 21.03
N LEU A 179 1.26 -10.10 19.92
CA LEU A 179 -0.14 -10.32 19.59
C LEU A 179 -0.77 -11.18 20.70
N PRO A 180 -2.00 -10.86 21.15
CA PRO A 180 -2.68 -11.71 22.12
C PRO A 180 -2.82 -13.14 21.57
N GLU A 181 -2.53 -14.14 22.40
CA GLU A 181 -2.75 -15.54 22.04
C GLU A 181 -4.22 -15.75 21.68
N HIS A 182 -4.46 -16.26 20.47
CA HIS A 182 -5.79 -16.59 20.02
C HIS A 182 -6.20 -17.95 20.56
N THR A 183 -7.04 -17.97 21.58
CA THR A 183 -7.91 -19.12 21.82
C THR A 183 -8.98 -19.09 20.72
N ASP A 184 -9.07 -20.14 19.90
CA ASP A 184 -10.19 -20.30 18.99
C ASP A 184 -11.48 -20.34 19.83
N LEU A 185 -12.22 -19.24 19.85
CA LEU A 185 -13.53 -19.24 20.48
C LEU A 185 -14.39 -20.32 19.80
N PRO A 186 -15.20 -21.10 20.55
CA PRO A 186 -16.06 -22.14 19.97
C PRO A 186 -16.91 -21.65 18.78
N GLU A 187 -17.23 -20.35 18.76
CA GLU A 187 -17.96 -19.68 17.68
C GLU A 187 -17.18 -19.56 16.37
N ALA A 188 -15.86 -19.34 16.42
CA ALA A 188 -15.01 -19.28 15.23
C ALA A 188 -14.89 -20.66 14.55
N ALA A 189 -14.77 -21.72 15.36
CA ALA A 189 -14.79 -23.10 14.87
C ALA A 189 -16.15 -23.45 14.24
N ARG A 190 -17.27 -23.04 14.87
CA ARG A 190 -18.62 -23.20 14.31
C ARG A 190 -18.77 -22.47 12.97
N ARG A 191 -18.33 -21.22 12.87
CA ARG A 191 -18.39 -20.46 11.62
C ARG A 191 -17.58 -21.13 10.51
N ARG A 192 -16.38 -21.61 10.83
CA ARG A 192 -15.55 -22.32 9.85
C ARG A 192 -16.23 -23.60 9.36
N GLN A 193 -16.84 -24.37 10.25
CA GLN A 193 -17.62 -25.56 9.86
C GLN A 193 -18.80 -25.20 8.95
N ALA A 194 -19.53 -24.11 9.25
CA ALA A 194 -20.61 -23.62 8.40
C ALA A 194 -20.11 -23.20 7.01
N LEU A 195 -18.96 -22.51 6.93
CA LEU A 195 -18.31 -22.14 5.67
C LEU A 195 -17.93 -23.37 4.83
N VAL A 196 -17.39 -24.42 5.47
CA VAL A 196 -17.04 -25.67 4.78
C VAL A 196 -18.29 -26.35 4.20
N LYS A 197 -19.39 -26.40 4.95
CA LYS A 197 -20.66 -26.96 4.47
C LYS A 197 -21.22 -26.16 3.29
N LEU A 198 -21.28 -24.83 3.42
CA LEU A 198 -21.72 -23.95 2.35
C LEU A 198 -20.84 -24.09 1.10
N ARG A 199 -19.53 -24.30 1.29
CA ARG A 199 -18.60 -24.51 0.18
C ARG A 199 -18.83 -25.85 -0.53
N GLY A 200 -19.06 -26.92 0.22
CA GLY A 200 -19.43 -28.21 -0.36
C GLY A 200 -20.68 -28.11 -1.23
N TRP A 201 -21.75 -27.52 -0.67
CA TRP A 201 -22.99 -27.26 -1.40
C TRP A 201 -22.75 -26.41 -2.67
N PHE A 202 -21.96 -25.35 -2.56
CA PHE A 202 -21.65 -24.49 -3.71
C PHE A 202 -20.86 -25.25 -4.80
N ASP A 203 -19.85 -26.03 -4.43
CA ASP A 203 -19.00 -26.72 -5.39
C ASP A 203 -19.78 -27.79 -6.17
N GLU A 204 -20.67 -28.52 -5.50
CA GLU A 204 -21.59 -29.46 -6.14
C GLU A 204 -22.47 -28.75 -7.19
N TRP A 205 -23.28 -27.79 -6.75
CA TRP A 205 -24.28 -27.19 -7.63
C TRP A 205 -23.68 -26.26 -8.68
N SER A 206 -22.55 -25.61 -8.40
CA SER A 206 -21.85 -24.82 -9.42
C SER A 206 -21.17 -25.70 -10.47
N THR A 207 -20.68 -26.88 -10.10
CA THR A 207 -20.11 -27.85 -11.05
C THR A 207 -21.21 -28.41 -11.96
N THR A 208 -22.34 -28.83 -11.37
CA THR A 208 -23.52 -29.29 -12.13
C THR A 208 -24.03 -28.21 -13.08
N ALA A 209 -24.17 -26.96 -12.61
CA ALA A 209 -24.58 -25.84 -13.44
C ALA A 209 -23.65 -25.61 -14.64
N ARG A 210 -22.32 -25.69 -14.45
CA ARG A 210 -21.35 -25.58 -15.56
C ARG A 210 -21.50 -26.71 -16.57
N ALA A 211 -21.86 -27.91 -16.13
CA ALA A 211 -22.05 -29.06 -17.00
C ALA A 211 -23.30 -28.93 -17.87
N VAL A 212 -24.44 -28.51 -17.30
CA VAL A 212 -25.73 -28.54 -18.01
C VAL A 212 -26.10 -27.20 -18.69
N ILE A 213 -25.60 -26.07 -18.19
CA ILE A 213 -25.94 -24.74 -18.73
C ILE A 213 -24.91 -24.30 -19.76
N LYS A 214 -25.26 -24.38 -21.04
CA LYS A 214 -24.37 -23.97 -22.15
C LYS A 214 -24.43 -22.48 -22.46
N LYS A 215 -25.52 -21.79 -22.11
CA LYS A 215 -25.70 -20.37 -22.44
C LYS A 215 -24.84 -19.49 -21.53
N ARG A 216 -23.82 -18.84 -22.09
CA ARG A 216 -22.89 -17.98 -21.34
C ARG A 216 -23.59 -16.87 -20.53
N SER A 217 -24.67 -16.29 -21.04
CA SER A 217 -25.42 -15.26 -20.30
C SER A 217 -26.02 -15.79 -19.00
N TYR A 218 -26.41 -17.07 -18.95
CA TYR A 218 -26.91 -17.71 -17.73
C TYR A 218 -25.77 -18.01 -16.76
N LEU A 219 -24.62 -18.49 -17.25
CA LEU A 219 -23.43 -18.65 -16.41
C LEU A 219 -22.95 -17.33 -15.80
N ILE A 220 -23.06 -16.20 -16.52
CA ILE A 220 -22.77 -14.87 -15.98
C ILE A 220 -23.76 -14.51 -14.86
N ARG A 221 -25.06 -14.75 -15.05
CA ARG A 221 -26.08 -14.48 -14.02
C ARG A 221 -25.89 -15.32 -12.75
N LEU A 222 -25.38 -16.54 -12.89
CA LEU A 222 -25.06 -17.42 -11.75
C LEU A 222 -23.73 -17.07 -11.07
N GLY A 223 -23.00 -16.07 -11.55
CA GLY A 223 -21.66 -15.73 -11.04
C GLY A 223 -20.57 -16.75 -11.41
N LEU A 224 -20.83 -17.62 -12.40
CA LEU A 224 -19.93 -18.70 -12.82
C LEU A 224 -19.04 -18.31 -14.02
N ALA A 225 -19.36 -17.20 -14.69
CA ALA A 225 -18.57 -16.61 -15.77
C ALA A 225 -18.53 -15.08 -15.65
N SER A 226 -17.49 -14.46 -16.20
CA SER A 226 -17.38 -13.01 -16.30
C SER A 226 -17.57 -12.52 -17.75
N ARG A 227 -18.02 -11.27 -17.89
CA ARG A 227 -18.00 -10.53 -19.15
C ARG A 227 -16.62 -9.88 -19.28
N LYS A 228 -15.98 -9.96 -20.46
CA LYS A 228 -14.73 -9.21 -20.71
C LYS A 228 -15.04 -7.71 -20.54
N ALA A 229 -14.21 -7.01 -19.77
CA ALA A 229 -14.26 -5.56 -19.70
C ALA A 229 -13.90 -4.98 -21.09
N PRO A 230 -14.61 -3.96 -21.59
CA PRO A 230 -14.21 -3.28 -22.80
C PRO A 230 -12.84 -2.63 -22.58
N GLN A 231 -11.85 -2.99 -23.39
CA GLN A 231 -10.59 -2.23 -23.45
C GLN A 231 -10.93 -0.82 -23.90
N ARG A 232 -10.68 0.17 -23.04
CA ARG A 232 -10.67 1.58 -23.46
C ARG A 232 -9.56 1.72 -24.49
N LYS A 233 -9.91 1.86 -25.77
CA LYS A 233 -8.99 2.38 -26.77
C LYS A 233 -8.57 3.79 -26.29
N PRO A 234 -7.27 4.10 -26.21
CA PRO A 234 -6.85 5.46 -25.93
C PRO A 234 -7.40 6.36 -27.04
N THR A 235 -8.25 7.31 -26.65
CA THR A 235 -8.70 8.40 -27.51
C THR A 235 -7.49 9.25 -27.84
N THR A 236 -6.89 9.04 -29.00
CA THR A 236 -6.06 10.04 -29.67
C THR A 236 -6.94 11.25 -29.97
N THR A 237 -6.78 12.30 -29.16
CA THR A 237 -7.23 13.65 -29.48
C THR A 237 -6.66 14.05 -30.85
N PRO A 238 -7.47 14.44 -31.85
CA PRO A 238 -6.95 15.00 -33.08
C PRO A 238 -6.38 16.38 -32.76
N ALA A 239 -5.07 16.55 -32.95
CA ALA A 239 -4.45 17.86 -32.96
C ALA A 239 -5.00 18.66 -34.16
N LYS A 240 -5.44 19.87 -33.86
CA LYS A 240 -5.92 20.91 -34.78
C LYS A 240 -4.85 21.17 -35.87
N PRO A 241 -5.19 21.25 -37.17
CA PRO A 241 -4.19 21.57 -38.20
C PRO A 241 -3.78 23.04 -38.07
N VAL A 242 -2.47 23.28 -37.90
CA VAL A 242 -1.86 24.61 -38.07
C VAL A 242 -1.75 24.88 -39.57
N ALA A 243 -2.28 26.02 -40.00
CA ALA A 243 -2.21 26.49 -41.37
C ALA A 243 -0.77 26.89 -41.75
N THR A 244 -0.28 26.37 -42.86
CA THR A 244 1.00 26.73 -43.49
C THR A 244 0.81 28.00 -44.34
N PRO A 245 1.73 29.00 -44.30
CA PRO A 245 1.71 30.13 -45.24
C PRO A 245 2.27 29.73 -46.62
N PRO A 246 1.89 30.41 -47.72
CA PRO A 246 2.27 30.03 -49.07
C PRO A 246 3.71 30.45 -49.41
N THR A 247 4.44 29.54 -50.09
CA THR A 247 5.75 29.77 -50.70
C THR A 247 5.59 30.43 -52.09
N PRO A 248 6.44 31.39 -52.50
CA PRO A 248 6.35 32.02 -53.81
C PRO A 248 6.92 31.09 -54.91
N ALA A 249 6.25 31.07 -56.06
CA ALA A 249 6.75 30.40 -57.25
C ALA A 249 7.81 31.28 -57.94
N THR A 250 8.99 30.70 -58.19
CA THR A 250 9.96 31.22 -59.16
C THR A 250 10.44 30.04 -60.00
N SER A 251 10.00 30.04 -61.25
CA SER A 251 10.59 29.34 -62.39
C SER A 251 10.70 30.44 -63.44
N GLY A 252 11.78 30.69 -64.14
CA GLY A 252 12.89 29.86 -64.59
C GLY A 252 13.35 30.53 -65.88
N GLU A 253 14.65 30.78 -65.96
CA GLU A 253 15.37 31.62 -66.91
C GLU A 253 15.32 31.12 -68.37
N GLY A 254 15.36 32.04 -69.35
CA GLY A 254 15.50 31.73 -70.78
C GLY A 254 15.87 32.98 -71.59
N ALA A 255 17.05 32.94 -72.20
CA ALA A 255 17.86 34.06 -72.67
C ALA A 255 17.45 34.74 -74.00
N SER A 256 18.02 35.94 -74.15
CA SER A 256 18.15 36.85 -75.31
C SER A 256 18.15 36.28 -76.73
N ASP A 257 17.38 36.98 -77.57
CA ASP A 257 17.83 37.81 -78.71
C ASP A 257 18.78 37.23 -79.77
N SER A 258 18.33 37.21 -81.03
CA SER A 258 19.10 37.54 -82.25
C SER A 258 18.21 37.45 -83.51
N ASP A 259 17.87 38.62 -84.05
CA ASP A 259 18.01 39.06 -85.45
C ASP A 259 17.35 38.28 -86.62
N VAL A 260 16.48 38.95 -87.40
CA VAL A 260 16.51 39.02 -88.88
C VAL A 260 15.73 40.26 -89.35
N ALA A 261 16.46 41.21 -89.96
CA ALA A 261 16.13 42.15 -91.06
C ALA A 261 14.90 43.07 -90.99
#